data_AF-A0A1A0K4Z8-F1
#
_entry.id   AF-A0A1A0K4Z8-F1
#
_cell.length_a   1.000
_cell.length_b   1.000
_cell.length_c   1.000
_cell.angle_alpha   90.00
_cell.angle_beta   90.00
_cell.angle_gamma   90.00
#
_symmetry.space_group_name_H-M   'P 1'
#
loop_
_entity.id
_entity.type
_entity.pdbx_description
1 polymer ?
#
loop_
_entity_poly.entity_id
_entity_poly.type
_entity_poly.pdbx_seq_one_letter_code
_entity_poly.pdbx_strand_id
1 'polypeptide(L)'
;MERPELEDSLARTHGRDHAAVGERITEADGLRAVWRSTRNPLGRIEITAVIDADARPRQVATFAPGTDLAQARELYPKWNQLWDNVKRDYWADIAASAGCAPVTGGENLR
;
A
#
# COMPACT_ATOMS: atom_id res chain seq x y z
N MET A 1 48.14 27.17 -10.65
CA MET A 1 48.38 25.72 -10.81
C MET A 1 47.92 25.02 -9.53
N GLU A 2 46.71 25.28 -9.05
CA GLU A 2 45.45 24.68 -9.53
C GLU A 2 45.51 23.15 -9.55
N ARG A 3 45.09 22.55 -8.44
CA ARG A 3 44.52 21.19 -8.40
C ARG A 3 43.30 21.23 -7.48
N PRO A 4 42.10 21.47 -8.03
CA PRO A 4 40.84 21.40 -7.30
C PRO A 4 40.17 20.05 -7.60
N GLU A 5 40.44 18.97 -6.86
CA GLU A 5 39.71 17.70 -7.04
C GLU A 5 39.65 16.89 -5.74
N LEU A 6 38.87 17.38 -4.78
CA LEU A 6 38.43 16.58 -3.62
C LEU A 6 36.97 16.92 -3.25
N GLU A 7 36.15 17.30 -4.24
CA GLU A 7 34.70 17.53 -4.10
C GLU A 7 33.86 16.59 -4.98
N ASP A 8 34.32 15.37 -5.28
CA ASP A 8 33.51 14.37 -6.01
C ASP A 8 33.10 13.17 -5.14
N SER A 9 33.27 13.26 -3.82
CA SER A 9 32.93 12.16 -2.89
C SER A 9 31.48 12.17 -2.38
N LEU A 10 30.59 13.01 -2.93
CA LEU A 10 29.19 13.13 -2.46
C LEU A 10 28.11 12.86 -3.52
N ALA A 11 28.46 12.37 -4.70
CA ALA A 11 27.45 12.03 -5.70
C ALA A 11 27.76 10.69 -6.37
N ARG A 12 27.21 9.59 -5.80
CA ARG A 12 26.63 8.43 -6.50
C ARG A 12 26.67 7.16 -5.64
N THR A 13 25.81 7.12 -4.62
CA THR A 13 25.08 5.90 -4.24
C THR A 13 23.72 6.29 -3.68
N HIS A 14 22.93 7.02 -4.47
CA HIS A 14 21.47 7.06 -4.33
C HIS A 14 20.80 5.93 -5.15
N GLY A 15 21.55 4.88 -5.48
CA GLY A 15 21.05 3.64 -6.06
C GLY A 15 20.76 2.59 -5.00
N ARG A 16 19.91 2.93 -4.02
CA ARG A 16 19.20 1.91 -3.25
C ARG A 16 17.73 2.23 -3.42
N ASP A 17 17.04 1.34 -4.12
CA ASP A 17 15.61 1.27 -4.36
C ASP A 17 14.75 1.90 -3.25
N HIS A 18 14.55 3.22 -3.30
CA HIS A 18 13.47 3.90 -2.59
C HIS A 18 12.19 3.92 -3.44
N ALA A 19 12.24 3.35 -4.64
CA ALA A 19 11.07 3.12 -5.48
C ALA A 19 10.39 1.80 -5.07
N ALA A 20 9.14 1.92 -4.61
CA ALA A 20 8.10 0.87 -4.55
C ALA A 20 8.10 -0.14 -3.38
N VAL A 21 8.31 0.28 -2.12
CA VAL A 21 7.90 -0.56 -0.97
C VAL A 21 6.63 0.00 -0.31
N GLY A 22 5.49 -0.47 -0.82
CA GLY A 22 4.36 -0.84 0.04
C GLY A 22 3.06 -0.06 -0.08
N GLU A 23 2.97 0.98 -0.91
CA GLU A 23 1.68 1.64 -1.19
C GLU A 23 0.84 0.78 -2.14
N ARG A 24 -0.41 0.57 -1.75
CA ARG A 24 -1.40 -0.30 -2.37
C ARG A 24 -2.67 0.50 -2.58
N ILE A 25 -3.38 0.13 -3.65
CA ILE A 25 -4.62 0.76 -4.02
C ILE A 25 -5.67 -0.32 -4.09
N THR A 26 -6.75 -0.13 -3.36
CA THR A 26 -7.93 -0.98 -3.45
C THR A 26 -9.10 -0.13 -3.92
N GLU A 27 -9.85 -0.63 -4.89
CA GLU A 27 -11.01 0.03 -5.46
C GLU A 27 -12.31 -0.67 -5.04
N ALA A 28 -13.34 0.09 -4.68
CA ALA A 28 -14.70 -0.38 -4.46
C ALA A 28 -15.70 0.76 -4.66
N ASP A 29 -16.81 0.49 -5.34
CA ASP A 29 -17.94 1.43 -5.52
C ASP A 29 -17.51 2.82 -6.04
N GLY A 30 -16.57 2.86 -7.00
CA GLY A 30 -16.06 4.12 -7.55
C GLY A 30 -15.12 4.87 -6.60
N LEU A 31 -14.64 4.25 -5.52
CA LEU A 31 -13.68 4.83 -4.58
C LEU A 31 -12.38 4.03 -4.58
N ARG A 32 -11.25 4.71 -4.54
CA ARG A 32 -9.90 4.15 -4.39
C ARG A 32 -9.34 4.49 -3.02
N ALA A 33 -9.15 3.48 -2.18
CA ALA A 33 -8.38 3.61 -0.96
C ALA A 33 -6.89 3.44 -1.29
N VAL A 34 -6.09 4.42 -0.88
CA VAL A 34 -4.63 4.35 -0.87
C VAL A 34 -4.20 3.97 0.53
N TRP A 35 -3.45 2.89 0.64
CA TRP A 35 -3.03 2.33 1.91
C TRP A 35 -1.66 1.68 1.82
N ARG A 36 -1.00 1.47 2.95
CA ARG A 36 0.27 0.76 3.00
C ARG A 36 0.26 -0.34 4.06
N SER A 37 0.95 -1.42 3.75
CA SER A 37 1.26 -2.45 4.74
C SER A 37 2.59 -2.13 5.40
N THR A 38 2.59 -2.03 6.74
CA THR A 38 3.83 -1.92 7.49
C THR A 38 4.45 -3.30 7.69
N ARG A 39 5.72 -3.50 7.32
CA ARG A 39 6.49 -4.73 7.59
C ARG A 39 6.88 -4.91 9.07
N ASN A 40 6.05 -4.46 10.00
CA ASN A 40 6.24 -4.75 11.43
C ASN A 40 5.69 -6.16 11.73
N PRO A 41 6.21 -6.87 12.74
CA PRO A 41 5.76 -8.21 13.09
C PRO A 41 4.28 -8.29 13.50
N LEU A 42 3.65 -7.14 13.79
CA LEU A 42 2.22 -7.03 14.07
C LEU A 42 1.37 -6.84 12.81
N GLY A 43 1.98 -6.45 11.69
CA GLY A 43 1.33 -6.17 10.41
C GLY A 43 0.16 -5.19 10.52
N ARG A 44 0.33 -3.94 10.07
CA ARG A 44 -0.75 -2.95 10.07
C ARG A 44 -1.06 -2.45 8.67
N ILE A 45 -2.34 -2.18 8.48
CA ILE A 45 -2.87 -1.42 7.35
C ILE A 45 -2.92 0.04 7.79
N GLU A 46 -2.16 0.89 7.12
CA GLU A 46 -2.24 2.33 7.30
C GLU A 46 -2.96 2.94 6.10
N ILE A 47 -4.08 3.63 6.34
CA ILE A 47 -4.86 4.30 5.31
C ILE A 47 -4.32 5.72 5.14
N THR A 48 -4.03 6.11 3.91
CA THR A 48 -3.47 7.43 3.58
C THR A 48 -4.51 8.34 2.97
N ALA A 49 -5.30 7.83 2.02
CA ALA A 49 -6.31 8.63 1.33
C ALA A 49 -7.43 7.75 0.76
N VAL A 50 -8.58 8.38 0.50
CA VAL A 50 -9.61 7.85 -0.38
C VAL A 50 -9.86 8.85 -1.51
N ILE A 51 -9.85 8.36 -2.74
CA ILE A 51 -9.96 9.15 -3.98
C ILE A 51 -11.18 8.66 -4.74
N ASP A 52 -11.92 9.59 -5.34
CA ASP A 52 -13.01 9.26 -6.26
C ASP A 52 -12.42 8.74 -7.58
N ALA A 53 -12.81 7.53 -7.98
CA ALA A 53 -12.32 6.87 -9.18
C ALA A 53 -13.08 7.34 -10.45
N ASP A 54 -14.31 7.80 -10.30
CA ASP A 54 -15.23 8.13 -11.39
C ASP A 54 -15.13 9.61 -11.79
N ALA A 55 -14.77 10.48 -10.85
CA ALA A 55 -14.51 11.90 -11.09
C ALA A 55 -13.00 12.17 -11.17
N ARG A 56 -12.55 12.88 -12.22
CA ARG A 56 -11.15 13.35 -12.37
C ARG A 56 -10.63 13.86 -11.02
N PRO A 57 -9.46 13.37 -10.58
CA PRO A 57 -9.26 12.84 -9.25
C PRO A 57 -9.63 13.87 -8.18
N ARG A 58 -10.79 13.67 -7.55
CA ARG A 58 -11.16 14.41 -6.36
C ARG A 58 -10.77 13.57 -5.15
N GLN A 59 -9.85 14.08 -4.35
CA GLN A 59 -9.57 13.48 -3.05
C GLN A 59 -10.82 13.62 -2.17
N VAL A 60 -11.37 12.48 -1.76
CA VAL A 60 -12.61 12.41 -0.96
C VAL A 60 -12.28 12.49 0.53
N ALA A 61 -11.18 11.86 0.93
CA ALA A 61 -10.63 11.99 2.28
C ALA A 61 -9.11 11.83 2.29
N THR A 62 -8.49 12.53 3.24
CA THR A 62 -7.07 12.42 3.58
C THR A 62 -6.98 12.06 5.04
N PHE A 63 -6.17 11.06 5.37
CA PHE A 63 -5.98 10.60 6.74
C PHE A 63 -4.62 11.03 7.27
N ALA A 64 -4.52 11.18 8.59
CA ALA A 64 -3.26 11.48 9.23
C ALA A 64 -2.32 10.25 9.11
N PRO A 65 -1.00 10.45 9.01
CA PRO A 65 -0.05 9.34 9.05
C PRO A 65 -0.26 8.47 10.30
N GLY A 66 -0.22 7.15 10.12
CA GLY A 66 -0.47 6.17 11.17
C GLY A 66 -1.95 5.85 11.42
N THR A 67 -2.87 6.45 10.67
CA THR A 67 -4.30 6.10 10.73
C THR A 67 -4.49 4.66 10.28
N ASP A 68 -4.97 3.78 11.16
CA ASP A 68 -5.24 2.39 10.81
C ASP A 68 -6.62 2.20 10.14
N LEU A 69 -6.85 1.01 9.58
CA LEU A 69 -8.12 0.66 8.94
C LEU A 69 -9.33 0.81 9.88
N ALA A 70 -9.17 0.52 11.17
CA ALA A 70 -10.28 0.60 12.12
C ALA A 70 -10.67 2.07 12.34
N GLN A 71 -9.68 2.94 12.56
CA GLN A 71 -9.89 4.38 12.68
C GLN A 71 -10.50 4.99 11.41
N ALA A 72 -10.01 4.61 10.23
CA ALA A 72 -10.59 5.07 8.96
C ALA A 72 -12.06 4.65 8.79
N ARG A 73 -12.41 3.44 9.25
CA ARG A 73 -13.79 2.92 9.24
C ARG A 73 -14.70 3.63 10.23
N GLU A 74 -14.19 4.00 11.41
CA GLU A 74 -14.93 4.80 12.39
C GLU A 74 -15.26 6.19 11.85
N LEU A 75 -14.33 6.81 11.12
CA LEU A 75 -14.53 8.13 10.50
C LEU A 75 -15.51 8.08 9.32
N TYR A 76 -15.45 7.01 8.51
CA TYR A 76 -16.29 6.86 7.31
C TYR A 76 -16.93 5.47 7.22
N PRO A 77 -17.95 5.18 8.05
CA PRO A 77 -18.60 3.87 8.08
C PRO A 77 -19.39 3.56 6.80
N LYS A 78 -19.70 4.58 5.99
CA LYS A 78 -20.37 4.43 4.69
C LYS A 78 -19.53 3.71 3.63
N TRP A 79 -18.21 3.58 3.82
CA TRP A 79 -17.32 2.90 2.87
C TRP A 79 -16.98 1.46 3.31
N ASN A 80 -17.90 0.79 4.01
CA ASN A 80 -17.68 -0.57 4.55
C ASN A 80 -17.16 -1.56 3.49
N GLN A 81 -17.72 -1.54 2.28
CA GLN A 81 -17.29 -2.42 1.20
C GLN A 81 -15.84 -2.15 0.76
N LEU A 82 -15.44 -0.88 0.70
CA LEU A 82 -14.05 -0.48 0.46
C LEU A 82 -13.12 -1.01 1.56
N TRP A 83 -13.51 -0.85 2.82
CA TRP A 83 -12.73 -1.32 3.98
C TRP A 83 -12.60 -2.84 4.03
N ASP A 84 -13.65 -3.56 3.66
CA ASP A 84 -13.63 -5.03 3.62
C ASP A 84 -12.74 -5.53 2.47
N ASN A 85 -12.71 -4.83 1.33
CA ASN A 85 -11.79 -5.13 0.23
C ASN A 85 -10.33 -4.84 0.63
N VAL A 86 -10.04 -3.70 1.26
CA VAL A 86 -8.68 -3.36 1.73
C VAL A 86 -8.14 -4.45 2.67
N LYS A 87 -8.99 -4.93 3.59
CA LYS A 87 -8.65 -6.03 4.49
C LYS A 87 -8.38 -7.33 3.73
N ARG A 88 -9.19 -7.65 2.72
CA ARG A 88 -9.01 -8.85 1.89
C ARG A 88 -7.67 -8.80 1.16
N ASP A 89 -7.37 -7.70 0.50
CA ASP A 89 -6.14 -7.51 -0.27
C ASP A 89 -4.92 -7.62 0.65
N TYR A 90 -4.98 -7.00 1.84
CA TYR A 90 -3.95 -7.13 2.86
C TYR A 90 -3.67 -8.57 3.29
N TRP A 91 -4.71 -9.37 3.53
CA TRP A 91 -4.51 -10.78 3.88
C TRP A 91 -3.98 -11.60 2.70
N ALA A 92 -4.40 -11.29 1.47
CA ALA A 92 -3.85 -11.92 0.27
C ALA A 92 -2.35 -11.62 0.12
N ASP A 93 -1.94 -10.37 0.40
CA ASP A 93 -0.54 -9.97 0.42
C ASP A 93 0.29 -10.71 1.46
N ILE A 94 -0.25 -10.87 2.68
CA ILE A 94 0.41 -11.66 3.73
C ILE A 94 0.54 -13.12 3.30
N ALA A 95 -0.53 -13.73 2.79
CA ALA A 95 -0.54 -15.12 2.37
C ALA A 95 0.49 -15.37 1.26
N ALA A 96 0.52 -14.49 0.25
CA ALA A 96 1.50 -14.54 -0.83
C ALA A 96 2.95 -14.38 -0.32
N SER A 97 3.17 -13.46 0.63
CA SER A 97 4.50 -13.23 1.22
C SER A 97 4.96 -14.37 2.12
N ALA A 98 4.02 -15.10 2.75
CA ALA A 98 4.31 -16.23 3.62
C ALA A 98 4.62 -17.54 2.86
N GLY A 99 4.59 -17.53 1.51
CA GLY A 99 4.76 -18.74 0.71
C GLY A 99 3.58 -19.72 0.78
N CYS A 100 2.50 -19.33 1.47
CA CYS A 100 1.22 -20.01 1.37
C CYS A 100 0.55 -19.56 0.06
N ALA A 101 1.00 -20.11 -1.06
CA ALA A 101 0.18 -20.05 -2.27
C ALA A 101 -1.16 -20.72 -1.94
N PRO A 102 -2.32 -20.10 -2.23
CA PRO A 102 -3.54 -20.87 -2.25
C PRO A 102 -3.28 -22.02 -3.21
N VAL A 103 -3.53 -23.25 -2.76
CA VAL A 103 -3.62 -24.39 -3.66
C VAL A 103 -4.77 -24.07 -4.61
N THR A 104 -4.46 -23.41 -5.72
CA THR A 104 -5.33 -23.37 -6.87
C THR A 104 -5.40 -24.81 -7.31
N GLY A 105 -6.49 -25.49 -6.91
CA GLY A 105 -6.75 -26.89 -7.21
C GLY A 105 -6.61 -27.13 -8.70
N GLY A 106 -5.43 -27.60 -9.10
CA GLY A 106 -5.18 -28.27 -10.36
C GLY A 106 -5.27 -29.76 -10.10
N GLU A 107 -6.45 -30.21 -9.69
CA GLU A 107 -6.84 -31.61 -9.75
C GLU A 107 -6.80 -32.00 -11.24
N ASN A 108 -5.75 -32.70 -11.65
CA ASN A 108 -5.78 -33.52 -12.85
C ASN A 108 -5.35 -34.92 -12.44
N LEU A 109 -6.35 -35.69 -12.02
CA LEU A 109 -6.34 -37.14 -12.20
C LEU A 109 -6.00 -37.45 -13.65
N ARG A 110 -4.88 -38.14 -13.88
CA ARG A 110 -4.76 -39.20 -14.89
C ARG A 110 -3.76 -40.25 -14.45
#